data_AF-A0A2L0PU71-F1
#
_entry.id   AF-A0A2L0PU71-F1
#
_cell.length_a   1.000
_cell.length_b   1.000
_cell.length_c   1.000
_cell.angle_alpha   90.00
_cell.angle_beta   90.00
_cell.angle_gamma   90.00
#
_symmetry.space_group_name_H-M   'P 1'
#
loop_
_entity.id
_entity.type
_entity.pdbx_description
1 polymer ?
#
loop_
_entity_poly.entity_id
_entity_poly.type
_entity_poly.pdbx_seq_one_letter_code
_entity_poly.pdbx_strand_id
1 'polypeptide(L)'
;MFVLPSAGAPALVVIKATLSGGAYANEWLEPSLRLKYYFKAITRNGRQEFGEHFKANAAILQNPSIPILTFVRPSDSTPFTYQGTFAYAGHHAEPDGSRWFELALCDSQPTEVVAELGFLENELTGRVAAALASSRTDRLARLEAAPKRPPRVIVRATAFIRNADVIVEVLERAQGHCEECKEPAPFISRAKNEPYLEVHHKVRLADGGDDTVENAVALCPNCHRKLHFG
;
A
#
# COMPACT_ATOMS: atom_id res chain seq x y z
N MET A 1 10.04 17.51 6.49
CA MET A 1 9.67 17.23 7.90
C MET A 1 9.10 18.50 8.54
N PHE A 2 7.91 18.39 9.16
CA PHE A 2 7.20 19.46 9.87
C PHE A 2 6.67 18.95 11.21
N VAL A 3 6.55 19.82 12.20
CA VAL A 3 6.02 19.49 13.53
C VAL A 3 4.70 20.21 13.71
N LEU A 4 3.62 19.49 14.04
CA LEU A 4 2.35 20.09 14.39
C LEU A 4 2.20 20.12 15.91
N PRO A 5 2.03 21.32 16.51
CA PRO A 5 1.84 21.44 17.94
C PRO A 5 0.38 21.23 18.35
N SER A 6 0.16 20.77 19.58
CA SER A 6 -1.12 20.83 20.30
C SER A 6 -0.85 21.42 21.69
N ALA A 7 -1.66 22.41 22.11
CA ALA A 7 -1.50 23.10 23.40
C ALA A 7 -0.07 23.60 23.69
N GLY A 8 0.68 23.99 22.65
CA GLY A 8 2.05 24.52 22.79
C GLY A 8 3.17 23.46 22.82
N ALA A 9 2.86 22.17 22.81
CA ALA A 9 3.83 21.07 22.75
C ALA A 9 3.80 20.34 21.40
N PRO A 10 4.92 19.73 20.93
CA PRO A 10 4.92 18.86 19.76
C PRO A 10 3.93 17.70 19.94
N ALA A 11 2.91 17.61 19.09
CA ALA A 11 1.89 16.57 19.18
C ALA A 11 2.06 15.49 18.11
N LEU A 12 2.50 15.86 16.92
CA LEU A 12 2.84 14.92 15.85
C LEU A 12 3.88 15.51 14.90
N VAL A 13 4.56 14.63 14.16
CA VAL A 13 5.50 14.99 13.10
C VAL A 13 4.97 14.50 11.76
N VAL A 14 5.12 15.30 10.71
CA VAL A 14 4.82 14.91 9.33
C VAL A 14 6.13 14.84 8.55
N ILE A 15 6.42 13.67 7.96
CA ILE A 15 7.56 13.49 7.06
C ILE A 15 7.11 13.29 5.62
N LYS A 16 7.96 13.74 4.70
CA LYS A 16 7.84 13.55 3.26
C LYS A 16 9.15 12.93 2.80
N ALA A 17 9.10 11.67 2.41
CA ALA A 17 10.26 10.91 1.94
C ALA A 17 10.16 10.72 0.42
N THR A 18 11.21 11.10 -0.28
CA THR A 18 11.41 10.77 -1.69
C THR A 18 12.44 9.64 -1.73
N LEU A 19 12.12 8.54 -2.41
CA LEU A 19 12.99 7.35 -2.45
C LEU A 19 14.12 7.47 -3.49
N SER A 20 13.89 8.19 -4.59
CA SER A 20 14.88 8.38 -5.66
C SER A 20 14.91 9.81 -6.20
N GLY A 21 16.09 10.26 -6.66
CA GLY A 21 16.28 11.56 -7.30
C GLY A 21 16.66 12.72 -6.36
N GLY A 22 16.75 12.50 -5.04
CA GLY A 22 17.21 13.49 -4.07
C GLY A 22 18.72 13.40 -3.76
N ALA A 23 19.26 14.44 -3.12
CA ALA A 23 20.66 14.47 -2.64
C ALA A 23 20.98 13.37 -1.61
N TYR A 24 19.96 12.93 -0.86
CA TYR A 24 20.01 11.73 -0.03
C TYR A 24 18.76 10.90 -0.30
N ALA A 25 18.96 9.65 -0.69
CA ALA A 25 17.87 8.73 -1.00
C ALA A 25 17.33 8.13 0.31
N ASN A 26 16.12 8.52 0.71
CA ASN A 26 15.41 7.77 1.76
C ASN A 26 15.14 6.37 1.22
N GLU A 27 15.15 5.36 2.08
CA GLU A 27 15.00 3.97 1.63
C GLU A 27 14.13 3.16 2.57
N TRP A 28 13.37 2.23 2.01
CA TRP A 28 12.71 1.20 2.80
C TRP A 28 13.76 0.18 3.24
N LEU A 29 13.99 0.08 4.55
CA LEU A 29 14.77 -1.01 5.15
C LEU A 29 13.95 -2.30 5.15
N GLU A 30 12.64 -2.16 5.36
CA GLU A 30 11.63 -3.20 5.14
C GLU A 30 10.43 -2.52 4.46
N PRO A 31 9.99 -2.99 3.28
CA PRO A 31 8.92 -2.34 2.51
C PRO A 31 7.69 -2.04 3.37
N SER A 32 7.29 -0.77 3.41
CA SER A 32 6.12 -0.25 4.15
C SER A 32 6.14 -0.44 5.68
N LEU A 33 7.19 -1.04 6.24
CA LEU A 33 7.28 -1.39 7.66
C LEU A 33 8.43 -0.66 8.36
N ARG A 34 9.57 -0.49 7.69
CA ARG A 34 10.75 0.18 8.25
C ARG A 34 11.37 1.12 7.25
N LEU A 35 11.45 2.41 7.60
CA LEU A 35 11.92 3.48 6.74
C LEU A 35 13.20 4.08 7.31
N LYS A 36 14.24 4.18 6.47
CA LYS A 36 15.37 5.07 6.70
C LYS A 36 15.01 6.46 6.17
N TYR A 37 14.96 7.43 7.09
CA TYR A 37 14.62 8.81 6.78
C TYR A 37 15.72 9.76 7.23
N TYR A 38 16.35 10.47 6.29
CA TYR A 38 17.43 11.39 6.64
C TYR A 38 16.95 12.54 7.52
N PHE A 39 17.83 12.96 8.44
CA PHE A 39 17.59 14.13 9.28
C PHE A 39 17.30 15.33 8.40
N LYS A 40 16.47 16.25 8.91
CA LYS A 40 16.39 17.56 8.29
C LYS A 40 17.79 18.18 8.36
N ALA A 41 18.33 18.56 7.22
CA ALA A 41 19.57 19.31 7.13
C ALA A 41 19.30 20.80 6.89
N ILE A 42 20.18 21.66 7.39
CA ILE A 42 20.23 23.07 6.99
C ILE A 42 21.55 23.27 6.26
N THR A 43 21.49 23.93 5.10
CA THR A 43 22.71 24.29 4.37
C THR A 43 23.24 25.59 4.97
N ARG A 44 24.47 25.55 5.49
CA ARG A 44 25.22 26.72 5.96
C ARG A 44 26.57 26.73 5.26
N ASN A 45 26.91 27.85 4.63
CA ASN A 45 28.19 28.05 3.92
C ASN A 45 28.51 26.92 2.92
N GLY A 46 27.49 26.41 2.20
CA GLY A 46 27.66 25.35 1.20
C GLY A 46 27.83 23.94 1.76
N ARG A 47 27.78 23.75 3.09
CA ARG A 47 27.78 22.43 3.74
C ARG A 47 26.43 22.14 4.39
N GLN A 48 25.96 20.91 4.28
CA GLN A 48 24.74 20.45 4.95
C GLN A 48 25.07 19.99 6.36
N GLU A 49 24.44 20.63 7.34
CA GLU A 49 24.53 20.26 8.74
C GLU A 49 23.28 19.46 9.13
N PHE A 50 23.44 18.30 9.74
CA PHE A 50 22.35 17.43 10.22
C PHE A 50 22.16 17.56 11.73
N GLY A 51 21.82 18.77 12.17
CA GLY A 51 21.72 19.10 13.60
C GLY A 51 20.54 18.41 14.29
N GLU A 52 20.82 17.70 15.38
CA GLU A 52 19.78 17.18 16.30
C GLU A 52 18.92 18.30 16.88
N HIS A 53 19.50 19.48 17.08
CA HIS A 53 18.87 20.67 17.65
C HIS A 53 17.82 21.32 16.73
N PHE A 54 17.72 20.92 15.46
CA PHE A 54 16.69 21.46 14.60
C PHE A 54 15.32 20.99 15.06
N LYS A 55 14.38 21.95 15.18
CA LYS A 55 13.02 21.77 15.74
C LYS A 55 12.35 20.44 15.36
N ALA A 56 12.49 20.01 14.11
CA ALA A 56 11.85 18.81 13.61
C ALA A 56 12.57 17.51 14.02
N ASN A 57 13.90 17.50 13.99
CA ASN A 57 14.72 16.36 14.46
C ASN A 57 14.60 16.23 15.98
N ALA A 58 14.71 17.36 16.70
CA ALA A 58 14.55 17.44 18.15
C ALA A 58 13.19 16.93 18.62
N ALA A 59 12.11 17.24 17.90
CA ALA A 59 10.77 16.77 18.25
C ALA A 59 10.68 15.23 18.29
N ILE A 60 11.33 14.54 17.34
CA ILE A 60 11.39 13.07 17.31
C ILE A 60 12.32 12.54 18.40
N LEU A 61 13.53 13.10 18.53
CA LEU A 61 14.54 12.63 19.47
C LEU A 61 14.14 12.81 20.93
N GLN A 62 13.48 13.91 21.27
CA GLN A 62 13.05 14.23 22.63
C GLN A 62 11.71 13.58 23.01
N ASN A 63 10.93 13.15 22.01
CA ASN A 63 9.64 12.48 22.23
C ASN A 63 9.60 11.18 21.40
N PRO A 64 10.27 10.09 21.82
CA PRO A 64 10.34 8.85 21.04
C PRO A 64 8.98 8.24 20.67
N SER A 65 7.94 8.55 21.45
CA SER A 65 6.55 8.12 21.23
C SER A 65 5.72 9.07 20.37
N ILE A 66 6.30 10.17 19.85
CA ILE A 66 5.57 11.12 19.00
C ILE A 66 5.15 10.41 17.70
N PRO A 67 3.87 10.49 17.30
CA PRO A 67 3.43 9.89 16.05
C PRO A 67 4.03 10.62 14.83
N ILE A 68 4.55 9.84 13.88
CA ILE A 68 5.20 10.35 12.67
C ILE A 68 4.36 9.97 11.44
N LEU A 69 3.51 10.88 10.99
CA LEU A 69 2.72 10.71 9.77
C LEU A 69 3.64 10.72 8.56
N THR A 70 3.68 9.60 7.85
CA THR A 70 4.71 9.34 6.85
C THR A 70 4.12 9.37 5.45
N PHE A 71 4.62 10.26 4.60
CA PHE A 71 4.26 10.34 3.19
C PHE A 71 5.47 10.00 2.34
N VAL A 72 5.31 9.10 1.38
CA VAL A 72 6.39 8.59 0.55
C VAL A 72 6.03 8.72 -0.92
N ARG A 73 7.01 9.07 -1.75
CA ARG A 73 6.91 9.03 -3.22
C ARG A 73 8.11 8.30 -3.80
N PRO A 74 7.94 7.51 -4.88
CA PRO A 74 9.06 6.87 -5.56
C PRO A 74 10.11 7.88 -6.07
N SER A 75 9.69 8.97 -6.70
CA SER A 75 10.57 9.96 -7.32
C SER A 75 9.94 11.36 -7.33
N ASP A 76 10.73 12.38 -7.69
CA ASP A 76 10.28 13.77 -7.66
C ASP A 76 9.10 14.10 -8.59
N SER A 77 8.90 13.29 -9.64
CA SER A 77 7.80 13.42 -10.59
C SER A 77 6.49 12.75 -10.14
N THR A 78 6.53 11.99 -9.05
CA THR A 78 5.37 11.24 -8.54
C THR A 78 4.70 11.97 -7.35
N PRO A 79 3.37 11.86 -7.19
CA PRO A 79 2.69 12.41 -6.03
C PRO A 79 3.10 11.67 -4.75
N PHE A 80 2.97 12.35 -3.61
CA PHE A 80 3.17 11.73 -2.30
C PHE A 80 1.96 10.88 -1.92
N THR A 81 2.23 9.65 -1.49
CA THR A 81 1.22 8.73 -0.92
C THR A 81 1.44 8.64 0.58
N TYR A 82 0.36 8.70 1.35
CA TYR A 82 0.42 8.45 2.80
C TYR A 82 0.72 6.97 3.06
N GLN A 83 1.64 6.66 3.96
CA GLN A 83 2.11 5.29 4.28
C GLN A 83 1.78 4.88 5.72
N GLY A 84 1.07 5.73 6.47
CA GLY A 84 0.69 5.47 7.86
C GLY A 84 1.52 6.25 8.89
N THR A 85 1.33 5.88 10.15
CA THR A 85 1.99 6.50 11.30
C THR A 85 3.15 5.64 11.76
N PHE A 86 4.35 6.20 11.72
CA PHE A 86 5.58 5.58 12.16
C PHE A 86 5.96 6.07 13.56
N ALA A 87 6.74 5.26 14.25
CA ALA A 87 7.40 5.57 15.51
C ALA A 87 8.92 5.58 15.30
N TYR A 88 9.60 6.33 16.15
CA TYR A 88 11.05 6.34 16.20
C TYR A 88 11.57 5.00 16.74
N ALA A 89 12.41 4.32 15.96
CA ALA A 89 13.04 3.06 16.36
C ALA A 89 14.54 3.23 16.67
N GLY A 90 15.20 4.23 16.07
CA GLY A 90 16.60 4.53 16.28
C GLY A 90 17.09 5.64 15.36
N HIS A 91 18.36 6.00 15.47
CA HIS A 91 19.03 6.83 14.47
C HIS A 91 20.50 6.44 14.34
N HIS A 92 21.05 6.69 13.17
CA HIS A 92 22.39 6.26 12.78
C HIS A 92 23.13 7.42 12.12
N ALA A 93 24.46 7.34 12.12
CA ALA A 93 25.34 8.29 11.44
C ALA A 93 26.16 7.55 10.37
N GLU A 94 26.35 8.20 9.23
CA GLU A 94 27.17 7.69 8.13
C GLU A 94 28.57 8.35 8.13
N PRO A 95 29.58 7.74 7.48
CA PRO A 95 30.94 8.27 7.45
C PRO A 95 31.07 9.67 6.84
N ASP A 96 30.11 10.06 6.00
CA ASP A 96 30.03 11.40 5.39
C ASP A 96 29.46 12.47 6.35
N GLY A 97 29.12 12.08 7.58
CA GLY A 97 28.52 12.94 8.59
C GLY A 97 27.01 13.09 8.48
N SER A 98 26.37 12.49 7.48
CA SER A 98 24.92 12.45 7.38
C SER A 98 24.32 11.58 8.48
N ARG A 99 23.08 11.89 8.86
CA ARG A 99 22.36 11.17 9.92
C ARG A 99 20.96 10.87 9.47
N TRP A 100 20.43 9.73 9.91
CA TRP A 100 19.10 9.28 9.53
C TRP A 100 18.38 8.58 10.67
N PHE A 101 17.07 8.72 10.67
CA PHE A 101 16.15 8.03 11.56
C PHE A 101 15.80 6.66 10.99
N GLU A 102 15.90 5.64 11.83
CA GLU A 102 15.22 4.36 11.64
C GLU A 102 13.82 4.50 12.19
N LEU A 103 12.82 4.44 11.31
CA LEU A 103 11.42 4.59 11.66
C LEU A 103 10.72 3.26 11.43
N ALA A 104 9.91 2.82 12.40
CA ALA A 104 9.11 1.60 12.29
C ALA A 104 7.63 1.95 12.30
N LEU A 105 6.82 1.25 11.51
CA LEU A 105 5.37 1.40 11.52
C LEU A 105 4.82 1.11 12.94
N CYS A 106 3.94 1.98 13.46
CA CYS A 106 3.40 1.86 14.81
C CYS A 106 2.14 0.97 14.83
N ASP A 107 2.20 -0.19 15.51
CA ASP A 107 1.11 -1.18 15.60
C ASP A 107 0.00 -0.83 16.62
N SER A 108 0.18 0.20 17.47
CA SER A 108 -0.65 0.43 18.66
C SER A 108 -1.80 1.44 18.52
N GLN A 109 -2.06 1.93 17.29
CA GLN A 109 -3.28 2.68 16.95
C GLN A 109 -3.90 2.02 15.72
N PRO A 110 -5.24 1.94 15.57
CA PRO A 110 -5.89 1.32 14.41
C PRO A 110 -5.22 1.82 13.12
N THR A 111 -4.53 0.88 12.50
CA THR A 111 -3.52 1.07 11.47
C THR A 111 -4.15 1.62 10.19
N GLU A 112 -4.25 2.94 10.03
CA GLU A 112 -4.44 3.55 8.69
C GLU A 112 -3.13 3.48 7.90
N VAL A 113 -2.65 2.27 7.63
CA VAL A 113 -1.77 2.05 6.48
C VAL A 113 -2.63 2.35 5.25
N VAL A 114 -2.09 3.10 4.30
CA VAL A 114 -2.73 3.32 3.01
C VAL A 114 -1.84 2.62 1.99
N ALA A 115 -1.98 1.30 1.93
CA ALA A 115 -1.41 0.52 0.85
C ALA A 115 -2.47 0.43 -0.27
N GLU A 116 -2.04 0.63 -1.51
CA GLU A 116 -2.81 0.15 -2.65
C GLU A 116 -2.86 -1.37 -2.58
N LEU A 117 -4.05 -1.96 -2.79
CA LEU A 117 -4.27 -3.40 -2.66
C LEU A 117 -3.25 -4.22 -3.48
N GLY A 118 -2.91 -3.73 -4.68
CA GLY A 118 -1.93 -4.37 -5.57
C GLY A 118 -0.50 -4.43 -5.01
N PHE A 119 -0.10 -3.50 -4.15
CA PHE A 119 1.23 -3.54 -3.52
C PHE A 119 1.34 -4.71 -2.53
N LEU A 120 0.32 -4.90 -1.68
CA LEU A 120 0.27 -6.02 -0.73
C LEU A 120 0.23 -7.38 -1.44
N GLU A 121 -0.53 -7.47 -2.53
CA GLU A 121 -0.61 -8.68 -3.35
C GLU A 121 0.74 -9.03 -4.00
N ASN A 122 1.46 -8.03 -4.53
CA ASN A 122 2.79 -8.23 -5.12
C ASN A 122 3.83 -8.66 -4.08
N GLU A 123 3.83 -8.02 -2.91
CA GLU A 123 4.73 -8.39 -1.82
C GLU A 123 4.49 -9.82 -1.33
N LEU A 124 3.21 -10.18 -1.14
CA LEU A 124 2.84 -11.55 -0.78
C LEU A 124 3.31 -12.55 -1.84
N THR A 125 3.14 -12.22 -3.12
CA THR A 125 3.58 -13.06 -4.24
C THR A 125 5.09 -13.31 -4.18
N GLY A 126 5.89 -12.27 -3.92
CA GLY A 126 7.34 -12.41 -3.72
C GLY A 126 7.69 -13.28 -2.51
N ARG A 127 7.02 -13.07 -1.37
CA ARG A 127 7.21 -13.88 -0.14
C ARG A 127 6.84 -15.36 -0.37
N VAL A 128 5.77 -15.62 -1.14
CA VAL A 128 5.37 -16.98 -1.53
C VAL A 128 6.41 -17.63 -2.43
N ALA A 129 6.92 -16.91 -3.45
CA ALA A 129 7.98 -17.43 -4.32
C ALA A 129 9.24 -17.80 -3.52
N ALA A 130 9.66 -16.95 -2.58
CA ALA A 130 10.78 -17.25 -1.68
C ALA A 130 10.48 -18.48 -0.78
N ALA A 131 9.25 -18.61 -0.29
CA ALA A 131 8.85 -19.77 0.51
C ALA A 131 8.85 -21.07 -0.30
N LEU A 132 8.42 -21.04 -1.57
CA LEU A 132 8.46 -22.17 -2.49
C LEU A 132 9.89 -22.62 -2.79
N ALA A 133 10.83 -21.67 -2.91
CA ALA A 133 12.25 -21.95 -3.11
C ALA A 133 12.96 -22.53 -1.87
N SER A 134 12.37 -22.38 -0.68
CA SER A 134 12.95 -22.90 0.57
C SER A 134 12.58 -24.36 0.87
N SER A 135 13.32 -25.02 1.76
CA SER A 135 12.98 -26.38 2.17
C SER A 135 11.72 -26.42 3.04
N ARG A 136 11.07 -27.59 3.11
CA ARG A 136 9.94 -27.80 4.03
C ARG A 136 10.35 -27.55 5.49
N THR A 137 11.55 -27.96 5.87
CA THR A 137 12.09 -27.79 7.22
C THR A 137 12.21 -26.31 7.57
N ASP A 138 12.75 -25.48 6.67
CA ASP A 138 12.89 -24.04 6.91
C ASP A 138 11.53 -23.35 7.01
N ARG A 139 10.55 -23.76 6.19
CA ARG A 139 9.18 -23.26 6.30
C ARG A 139 8.57 -23.59 7.66
N LEU A 140 8.71 -24.83 8.13
CA LEU A 140 8.18 -25.24 9.43
C LEU A 140 8.82 -24.46 10.59
N ALA A 141 10.14 -24.26 10.55
CA ALA A 141 10.83 -23.42 11.54
C ALA A 141 10.29 -21.98 11.56
N ARG A 142 10.06 -21.36 10.38
CA ARG A 142 9.44 -20.03 10.30
C ARG A 142 8.00 -20.01 10.82
N LEU A 143 7.22 -21.07 10.61
CA LEU A 143 5.83 -21.18 11.09
C LEU A 143 5.72 -21.34 12.62
N GLU A 144 6.70 -21.99 13.24
CA GLU A 144 6.81 -22.09 14.70
C GLU A 144 7.12 -20.72 15.33
N ALA A 145 8.02 -19.95 14.71
CA ALA A 145 8.40 -18.62 15.19
C ALA A 145 7.38 -17.52 14.85
N ALA A 146 6.50 -17.73 13.87
CA ALA A 146 5.59 -16.69 13.39
C ALA A 146 4.41 -16.42 14.35
N PRO A 147 3.98 -15.15 14.48
CA PRO A 147 2.76 -14.83 15.22
C PRO A 147 1.55 -15.48 14.55
N LYS A 148 0.69 -16.13 15.35
CA LYS A 148 -0.53 -16.81 14.84
C LYS A 148 -1.59 -15.84 14.32
N ARG A 149 -1.51 -14.57 14.74
CA ARG A 149 -2.39 -13.50 14.29
C ARG A 149 -1.57 -12.53 13.45
N PRO A 150 -1.82 -12.43 12.13
CA PRO A 150 -1.11 -11.46 11.32
C PRO A 150 -1.53 -10.04 11.67
N PRO A 151 -0.65 -9.04 11.49
CA PRO A 151 -1.01 -7.64 11.62
C PRO A 151 -2.11 -7.28 10.60
N ARG A 152 -2.95 -6.30 10.98
CA ARG A 152 -4.00 -5.78 10.10
C ARG A 152 -3.52 -4.48 9.48
N VAL A 153 -3.74 -4.35 8.18
CA VAL A 153 -3.53 -3.11 7.44
C VAL A 153 -4.88 -2.63 6.89
N ILE A 154 -5.10 -1.32 6.93
CA ILE A 154 -6.17 -0.69 6.16
C ILE A 154 -5.65 -0.51 4.72
N VAL A 155 -6.54 -0.51 3.75
CA VAL A 155 -6.23 -0.20 2.35
C VAL A 155 -7.20 0.86 1.88
N ARG A 156 -6.73 1.80 1.06
CA ARG A 156 -7.62 2.68 0.29
C ARG A 156 -7.70 2.15 -1.12
N ALA A 157 -8.91 1.97 -1.61
CA ALA A 157 -9.18 1.56 -2.99
C ALA A 157 -10.01 2.63 -3.67
N THR A 158 -9.71 2.89 -4.95
CA THR A 158 -10.59 3.66 -5.83
C THR A 158 -11.50 2.68 -6.55
N ALA A 159 -12.80 2.99 -6.59
CA ALA A 159 -13.79 2.22 -7.30
C ALA A 159 -14.60 3.15 -8.21
N PHE A 160 -15.12 2.59 -9.30
CA PHE A 160 -16.03 3.29 -10.20
C PHE A 160 -17.47 3.09 -9.73
N ILE A 161 -18.25 4.17 -9.72
CA ILE A 161 -19.71 4.09 -9.62
C ILE A 161 -20.21 3.65 -11.00
N ARG A 162 -20.56 2.36 -11.11
CA ARG A 162 -21.01 1.77 -12.36
C ARG A 162 -22.49 2.01 -12.60
N ASN A 163 -22.87 2.15 -13.86
CA ASN A 163 -24.25 2.23 -14.30
C ASN A 163 -24.96 0.88 -14.07
N ALA A 164 -26.00 0.91 -13.25
CA ALA A 164 -26.77 -0.28 -12.90
C ALA A 164 -27.48 -0.90 -14.12
N ASP A 165 -27.95 -0.07 -15.06
CA ASP A 165 -28.67 -0.53 -16.24
C ASP A 165 -27.76 -1.33 -17.17
N VAL A 166 -26.49 -0.91 -17.31
CA VAL A 166 -25.48 -1.68 -18.06
C VAL A 166 -25.27 -3.06 -17.44
N ILE A 167 -25.24 -3.14 -16.11
CA ILE A 167 -25.05 -4.41 -15.40
C ILE A 167 -26.26 -5.33 -15.65
N VAL A 168 -27.47 -4.82 -15.47
CA VAL A 168 -28.71 -5.62 -15.64
C VAL A 168 -28.84 -6.09 -17.09
N GLU A 169 -28.70 -5.20 -18.06
CA GLU A 169 -28.83 -5.51 -19.49
C GLU A 169 -27.85 -6.61 -19.93
N VAL A 170 -26.59 -6.53 -19.47
CA VAL A 170 -25.56 -7.54 -19.81
C VAL A 170 -25.85 -8.89 -19.15
N LEU A 171 -26.38 -8.91 -17.93
CA LEU A 171 -26.76 -10.16 -17.25
C LEU A 171 -27.99 -10.81 -17.89
N GLU A 172 -28.99 -10.02 -18.28
CA GLU A 172 -30.18 -10.52 -18.98
C GLU A 172 -29.82 -11.06 -20.36
N ARG A 173 -28.99 -10.33 -21.12
CA ARG A 173 -28.44 -10.79 -22.41
C ARG A 173 -27.73 -12.14 -22.29
N ALA A 174 -27.00 -12.34 -21.18
CA ALA A 174 -26.25 -13.56 -20.94
C ALA A 174 -27.13 -14.77 -20.58
N GLN A 175 -28.38 -14.56 -20.14
CA GLN A 175 -29.34 -15.62 -19.82
C GLN A 175 -28.76 -16.72 -18.91
N GLY A 176 -27.94 -16.32 -17.94
CA GLY A 176 -27.30 -17.23 -16.99
C GLY A 176 -26.15 -18.07 -17.55
N HIS A 177 -25.63 -17.77 -18.73
CA HIS A 177 -24.47 -18.43 -19.34
C HIS A 177 -23.29 -17.47 -19.46
N CYS A 178 -22.08 -17.97 -19.19
CA CYS A 178 -20.86 -17.20 -19.34
C CYS A 178 -20.65 -16.81 -20.81
N GLU A 179 -20.42 -15.53 -21.11
CA GLU A 179 -20.23 -15.07 -22.48
C GLU A 179 -18.85 -15.43 -23.07
N GLU A 180 -17.90 -15.89 -22.25
CA GLU A 180 -16.60 -16.38 -22.69
C GLU A 180 -16.64 -17.90 -22.95
N CYS A 181 -16.82 -18.71 -21.90
CA CYS A 181 -16.77 -20.17 -22.02
C CYS A 181 -18.09 -20.84 -22.41
N LYS A 182 -19.20 -20.08 -22.50
CA LYS A 182 -20.56 -20.55 -22.85
C LYS A 182 -21.21 -21.53 -21.87
N GLU A 183 -20.48 -21.96 -20.85
CA GLU A 183 -21.02 -22.77 -19.75
C GLU A 183 -22.04 -22.00 -18.91
N PRO A 184 -23.04 -22.69 -18.31
CA PRO A 184 -23.96 -22.07 -17.36
C PRO A 184 -23.22 -21.52 -16.14
N ALA A 185 -23.84 -20.55 -15.46
CA ALA A 185 -23.33 -20.02 -14.20
C ALA A 185 -23.07 -21.16 -13.20
N PRO A 186 -21.95 -21.11 -12.45
CA PRO A 186 -21.53 -22.23 -11.61
C PRO A 186 -22.43 -22.45 -10.39
N PHE A 187 -23.21 -21.44 -9.98
CA PHE A 187 -24.14 -21.54 -8.87
C PHE A 187 -25.22 -20.45 -8.97
N ILE A 188 -26.28 -20.62 -8.17
CA ILE A 188 -27.32 -19.63 -7.97
C ILE A 188 -26.95 -18.73 -6.79
N SER A 189 -26.97 -17.41 -7.01
CA SER A 189 -26.74 -16.40 -5.99
C SER A 189 -27.74 -16.55 -4.84
N ARG A 190 -27.26 -16.76 -3.61
CA ARG A 190 -28.14 -16.84 -2.43
C ARG A 190 -28.91 -15.54 -2.17
N ALA A 191 -28.32 -14.40 -2.52
CA ALA A 191 -28.91 -13.08 -2.25
C ALA A 191 -30.02 -12.72 -3.25
N LYS A 192 -29.86 -13.11 -4.53
CA LYS A 192 -30.78 -12.75 -5.61
C LYS A 192 -31.64 -13.92 -6.13
N ASN A 193 -31.27 -15.15 -5.79
CA ASN A 193 -31.85 -16.38 -6.34
C ASN A 193 -31.75 -16.48 -7.88
N GLU A 194 -30.64 -15.99 -8.45
CA GLU A 194 -30.37 -15.92 -9.89
C GLU A 194 -29.01 -16.56 -10.24
N PRO A 195 -28.79 -17.01 -11.49
CA PRO A 195 -27.48 -17.46 -11.97
C PRO A 195 -26.35 -16.45 -11.67
N TYR A 196 -25.27 -16.89 -11.03
CA TYR A 196 -24.18 -16.00 -10.64
C TYR A 196 -23.16 -15.79 -11.77
N LEU A 197 -23.18 -14.59 -12.36
CA LEU A 197 -22.18 -14.09 -13.29
C LEU A 197 -21.70 -12.70 -12.84
N GLU A 198 -20.48 -12.34 -13.23
CA GLU A 198 -19.85 -11.05 -12.94
C GLU A 198 -19.69 -10.25 -14.23
N VAL A 199 -20.17 -9.00 -14.24
CA VAL A 199 -20.03 -8.13 -15.42
C VAL A 199 -18.66 -7.48 -15.43
N HIS A 200 -17.89 -7.73 -16.48
CA HIS A 200 -16.55 -7.21 -16.72
C HIS A 200 -16.52 -6.31 -17.96
N HIS A 201 -15.77 -5.21 -17.92
CA HIS A 201 -15.56 -4.36 -19.08
C HIS A 201 -14.36 -4.85 -19.90
N LYS A 202 -14.53 -5.08 -21.20
CA LYS A 202 -13.51 -5.54 -22.15
C LYS A 202 -12.31 -4.59 -22.17
N VAL A 203 -12.59 -3.29 -22.34
CA VAL A 203 -11.64 -2.22 -22.00
C VAL A 203 -11.97 -1.78 -20.58
N ARG A 204 -11.05 -2.03 -19.65
CA ARG A 204 -11.29 -1.75 -18.23
C ARG A 204 -11.54 -0.26 -18.02
N LEU A 205 -12.44 0.08 -17.10
CA LEU A 205 -12.70 1.47 -16.72
C LEU A 205 -11.43 2.19 -16.21
N ALA A 206 -10.55 1.45 -15.53
CA ALA A 206 -9.26 1.98 -15.06
C ALA A 206 -8.31 2.37 -16.21
N ASP A 207 -8.47 1.75 -17.38
CA ASP A 207 -7.69 2.05 -18.59
C ASP A 207 -8.40 3.07 -19.50
N GLY A 208 -9.48 3.70 -19.02
CA GLY A 208 -10.26 4.68 -19.77
C GLY A 208 -11.38 4.08 -20.64
N GLY A 209 -11.79 2.84 -20.39
CA GLY A 209 -12.93 2.23 -21.08
C GLY A 209 -14.28 2.85 -20.67
N ASP A 210 -15.23 2.85 -21.59
CA ASP A 210 -16.58 3.39 -21.36
C ASP A 210 -17.46 2.40 -20.57
N ASP A 211 -18.35 2.95 -19.74
CA ASP A 211 -19.35 2.15 -19.02
C ASP A 211 -20.61 1.93 -19.88
N THR A 212 -20.49 1.04 -20.86
CA THR A 212 -21.56 0.70 -21.83
C THR A 212 -21.76 -0.81 -22.00
N VAL A 213 -22.91 -1.20 -22.55
CA VAL A 213 -23.28 -2.61 -22.79
C VAL A 213 -22.35 -3.27 -23.82
N GLU A 214 -21.89 -2.51 -24.82
CA GLU A 214 -21.00 -2.99 -25.88
C GLU A 214 -19.60 -3.30 -25.33
N ASN A 215 -19.15 -2.50 -24.36
CA ASN A 215 -17.87 -2.69 -23.68
C ASN A 215 -17.97 -3.69 -22.52
N ALA A 216 -19.14 -4.23 -22.19
CA ALA A 216 -19.33 -5.11 -21.04
C ALA A 216 -19.67 -6.56 -21.44
N VAL A 217 -19.23 -7.52 -20.61
CA VAL A 217 -19.45 -8.96 -20.78
C VAL A 217 -19.80 -9.62 -19.45
N ALA A 218 -20.70 -10.59 -19.44
CA ALA A 218 -21.02 -11.41 -18.28
C ALA A 218 -20.13 -12.66 -18.23
N LEU A 219 -19.41 -12.85 -17.14
CA LEU A 219 -18.41 -13.92 -17.01
C LEU A 219 -18.66 -14.77 -15.77
N CYS A 220 -18.35 -16.06 -15.86
CA CYS A 220 -18.22 -16.89 -14.65
C CYS A 220 -16.96 -16.47 -13.87
N PRO A 221 -16.89 -16.73 -12.55
CA PRO A 221 -15.74 -16.36 -11.72
C PRO A 221 -14.39 -16.86 -12.26
N ASN A 222 -14.37 -18.06 -12.89
CA ASN A 222 -13.16 -18.64 -13.47
C ASN A 222 -12.67 -17.84 -14.69
N CYS A 223 -13.57 -17.55 -15.64
CA CYS A 223 -13.23 -16.76 -16.82
C CYS A 223 -12.86 -15.32 -16.46
N HIS A 224 -13.59 -14.73 -15.49
CA HIS A 224 -13.28 -13.39 -15.01
C HIS A 224 -11.87 -13.32 -14.39
N ARG A 225 -11.51 -14.27 -13.50
CA ARG A 225 -10.16 -14.35 -12.93
C ARG A 225 -9.09 -14.57 -14.01
N LYS A 226 -9.34 -15.45 -14.99
CA LYS A 226 -8.43 -15.70 -16.10
C LYS A 226 -8.12 -14.45 -16.92
N LEU A 227 -9.11 -13.58 -17.16
CA LEU A 227 -8.87 -12.31 -17.87
C LEU A 227 -7.98 -11.34 -17.08
N HIS A 228 -8.05 -11.34 -15.75
CA HIS A 228 -7.21 -10.47 -14.92
C HIS A 228 -5.80 -11.02 -14.71
N PHE A 229 -5.64 -12.35 -14.61
CA PHE A 229 -4.40 -12.96 -14.09
C PHE A 229 -3.75 -14.02 -14.98
N GLY A 230 -4.42 -14.51 -16.04
CA GLY A 230 -3.94 -15.60 -16.90
C GLY A 230 -4.18 -16.97 -16.28
#